data_AF-A0A8S2WPG4-F1
#
_entry.id   AF-A0A8S2WPG4-F1
#
_cell.length_a   1.000
_cell.length_b   1.000
_cell.length_c   1.000
_cell.angle_alpha   90.00
_cell.angle_beta   90.00
_cell.angle_gamma   90.00
#
_symmetry.space_group_name_H-M   'P 1'
#
loop_
_entity.id
_entity.type
_entity.pdbx_description
1 polymer ?
#
loop_
_entity_poly.entity_id
_entity_poly.type
_entity_poly.pdbx_seq_one_letter_code
_entity_poly.pdbx_strand_id
1 'polypeptide(L)'
;MTRKIQFQVVNSTSADEQHAATELHHHGPYVSGWQSSRLCSYPQELVLKFENYICLKRIQLLSHQYLIASRIEFLIGDSPPDENVNYENARYTRLGYIELSSNDRTKFKSRELKSIRVDANGLFLKLIIHKNYTNRYNAHNQVSKIISKQRKLCNFEILG
;
A
#
# COMPACT_ATOMS: atom_id res chain seq x y z
N MET A 1 -10.93 -20.89 1.46
CA MET A 1 -11.14 -19.82 2.46
C MET A 1 -10.02 -18.81 2.30
N THR A 2 -10.32 -17.53 2.07
CA THR A 2 -9.30 -16.47 1.96
C THR A 2 -8.70 -16.18 3.35
N ARG A 3 -7.39 -16.31 3.50
CA ARG A 3 -6.69 -16.02 4.77
C ARG A 3 -5.93 -14.70 4.68
N LYS A 4 -5.92 -13.94 5.77
CA LYS A 4 -5.10 -12.74 5.87
C LYS A 4 -3.62 -13.14 5.89
N ILE A 5 -2.83 -12.49 5.06
CA ILE A 5 -1.39 -12.69 4.99
C ILE A 5 -0.70 -11.70 5.91
N GLN A 6 0.22 -12.21 6.71
CA GLN A 6 1.13 -11.41 7.53
C GLN A 6 2.30 -10.90 6.69
N PHE A 7 2.67 -9.65 6.91
CA PHE A 7 3.76 -9.00 6.21
C PHE A 7 4.46 -8.00 7.13
N GLN A 8 5.69 -7.65 6.74
CA GLN A 8 6.46 -6.56 7.32
C GLN A 8 6.79 -5.56 6.21
N VAL A 9 6.70 -4.28 6.53
CA VAL A 9 7.26 -3.22 5.67
C VAL A 9 8.78 -3.26 5.79
N VAL A 10 9.45 -3.54 4.68
CA VAL A 10 10.92 -3.63 4.59
C VAL A 10 11.54 -2.44 3.87
N ASN A 11 10.76 -1.66 3.14
CA ASN A 11 11.22 -0.40 2.56
C ASN A 11 10.06 0.60 2.42
N SER A 12 10.39 1.87 2.56
CA SER A 12 9.52 3.02 2.34
C SER A 12 10.38 4.20 1.87
N THR A 13 10.10 4.76 0.70
CA THR A 13 10.88 5.90 0.16
C THR A 13 10.87 7.10 1.11
N SER A 14 9.73 7.36 1.73
CA SER A 14 9.58 8.38 2.76
C SER A 14 8.44 8.03 3.71
N ALA A 15 8.35 8.71 4.85
CA ALA A 15 7.20 8.64 5.74
C ALA A 15 7.06 9.96 6.53
N ASP A 16 5.84 10.34 6.87
CA ASP A 16 5.57 11.39 7.86
C ASP A 16 5.84 10.84 9.27
N GLU A 17 6.40 11.66 10.17
CA GLU A 17 6.80 11.25 11.52
C GLU A 17 5.65 10.64 12.33
N GLN A 18 4.43 11.13 12.13
CA GLN A 18 3.23 10.64 12.82
C GLN A 18 2.58 9.42 12.13
N HIS A 19 3.08 9.05 10.97
CA HIS A 19 2.51 8.05 10.06
C HIS A 19 3.62 7.18 9.45
N ALA A 20 4.48 6.65 10.31
CA ALA A 20 5.59 5.79 9.94
C ALA A 20 5.12 4.52 9.22
N ALA A 21 5.98 3.94 8.40
CA ALA A 21 5.64 2.74 7.63
C ALA A 21 5.35 1.51 8.51
N THR A 22 6.00 1.43 9.66
CA THR A 22 5.79 0.39 10.69
C THR A 22 4.37 0.37 11.25
N GLU A 23 3.62 1.48 11.17
CA GLU A 23 2.21 1.51 11.56
C GLU A 23 1.34 0.52 10.77
N LEU A 24 1.78 0.12 9.57
CA LEU A 24 1.08 -0.90 8.77
C LEU A 24 1.12 -2.30 9.38
N HIS A 25 2.08 -2.57 10.27
CA HIS A 25 2.21 -3.86 10.95
C HIS A 25 1.11 -4.01 12.01
N HIS A 26 0.67 -2.90 12.59
CA HIS A 26 -0.35 -2.88 13.61
C HIS A 26 -1.75 -2.97 13.01
N HIS A 27 -2.67 -3.57 13.76
CA HIS A 27 -4.07 -3.71 13.36
C HIS A 27 -4.97 -3.11 14.41
N GLY A 28 -5.90 -2.26 13.99
CA GLY A 28 -6.88 -1.68 14.90
C GLY A 28 -7.58 -0.45 14.34
N PRO A 29 -8.67 -0.02 15.00
CA PRO A 29 -9.41 1.17 14.59
C PRO A 29 -8.63 2.47 14.78
N TYR A 30 -7.61 2.47 15.64
CA TYR A 30 -6.81 3.63 16.01
C TYR A 30 -5.44 3.67 15.33
N VAL A 31 -5.14 2.71 14.44
CA VAL A 31 -3.85 2.66 13.75
C VAL A 31 -3.74 3.83 12.78
N SER A 32 -2.62 4.54 12.88
CA SER A 32 -2.34 5.70 12.04
C SER A 32 -2.00 5.27 10.61
N GLY A 33 -1.44 4.09 10.39
CA GLY A 33 -1.04 3.67 9.04
C GLY A 33 0.07 4.55 8.46
N TRP A 34 0.40 4.31 7.20
CA TRP A 34 1.54 4.96 6.53
C TRP A 34 1.13 6.15 5.68
N GLN A 35 1.83 7.28 5.78
CA GLN A 35 1.67 8.44 4.91
C GLN A 35 3.05 8.93 4.46
N SER A 36 3.18 9.38 3.20
CA SER A 36 4.45 9.91 2.70
C SER A 36 4.86 11.20 3.44
N SER A 37 6.15 11.55 3.42
CA SER A 37 6.61 12.84 3.94
C SER A 37 5.95 14.01 3.19
N ARG A 38 5.88 15.18 3.84
CA ARG A 38 5.37 16.42 3.25
C ARG A 38 6.20 16.82 2.03
N LEU A 39 5.53 17.26 0.96
CA LEU A 39 6.16 17.68 -0.30
C LEU A 39 7.12 16.61 -0.87
N CYS A 40 6.78 15.33 -0.70
CA CYS A 40 7.57 14.22 -1.21
C CYS A 40 7.72 14.29 -2.73
N SER A 41 8.85 13.77 -3.23
CA SER A 41 9.00 13.46 -4.65
C SER A 41 8.09 12.30 -5.05
N TYR A 42 7.72 12.23 -6.33
CA TYR A 42 6.93 11.12 -6.85
C TYR A 42 7.73 10.35 -7.92
N PRO A 43 7.50 9.03 -8.06
CA PRO A 43 6.62 8.19 -7.23
C PRO A 43 7.21 7.88 -5.84
N GLN A 44 6.36 7.45 -4.91
CA GLN A 44 6.75 6.88 -3.62
C GLN A 44 6.72 5.36 -3.70
N GLU A 45 7.67 4.68 -3.07
CA GLU A 45 7.71 3.22 -3.00
C GLU A 45 7.43 2.72 -1.59
N LEU A 46 6.68 1.62 -1.51
CA LEU A 46 6.50 0.85 -0.29
C LEU A 46 6.71 -0.63 -0.61
N VAL A 47 7.58 -1.32 0.13
CA VAL A 47 7.83 -2.75 -0.08
C VAL A 47 7.46 -3.53 1.16
N LEU A 48 6.61 -4.53 0.94
CA LEU A 48 6.14 -5.46 1.95
C LEU A 48 6.82 -6.80 1.72
N LYS A 49 7.39 -7.39 2.77
CA LYS A 49 7.89 -8.76 2.79
C LYS A 49 6.87 -9.64 3.50
N PHE A 50 6.46 -10.71 2.85
CA PHE A 50 5.62 -11.74 3.46
C PHE A 50 6.44 -12.63 4.39
N GLU A 51 5.78 -13.18 5.40
CA GLU A 51 6.43 -14.12 6.33
C GLU A 51 6.88 -15.40 5.61
N ASN A 52 6.10 -15.84 4.64
CA ASN A 52 6.36 -17.02 3.83
C ASN A 52 6.13 -16.72 2.35
N TYR A 53 6.65 -17.57 1.47
CA TYR A 53 6.27 -17.57 0.07
C TYR A 53 4.77 -17.87 -0.06
N ILE A 54 4.04 -17.00 -0.76
CA ILE A 54 2.59 -17.06 -0.82
C ILE A 54 2.08 -17.03 -2.25
N CYS A 55 0.84 -17.49 -2.43
CA CYS A 55 0.03 -17.18 -3.58
C CYS A 55 -0.89 -16.00 -3.25
N LEU A 56 -0.59 -14.83 -3.79
CA LEU A 56 -1.36 -13.62 -3.60
C LEU A 56 -2.63 -13.66 -4.46
N LYS A 57 -3.81 -13.65 -3.82
CA LYS A 57 -5.12 -13.74 -4.49
C LYS A 57 -5.88 -12.42 -4.53
N ARG A 58 -5.68 -11.57 -3.53
CA ARG A 58 -6.38 -10.29 -3.44
C ARG A 58 -5.53 -9.24 -2.74
N ILE A 59 -5.54 -8.04 -3.30
CA ILE A 59 -5.02 -6.83 -2.66
C ILE A 59 -6.22 -5.92 -2.41
N GLN A 60 -6.39 -5.49 -1.17
CA GLN A 60 -7.35 -4.46 -0.82
C GLN A 60 -6.61 -3.24 -0.31
N LEU A 61 -7.00 -2.05 -0.76
CA LEU A 61 -6.41 -0.76 -0.39
C LEU A 61 -7.50 0.17 0.12
N LEU A 62 -7.25 0.81 1.26
CA LEU A 62 -8.04 1.94 1.72
C LEU A 62 -7.21 3.21 1.65
N SER A 63 -7.68 4.20 0.90
CA SER A 63 -7.11 5.53 0.87
C SER A 63 -7.94 6.52 1.70
N HIS A 64 -7.25 7.37 2.44
CA HIS A 64 -7.80 8.55 3.09
C HIS A 64 -8.42 9.48 2.06
N GLN A 65 -9.57 10.07 2.41
CA GLN A 65 -10.45 10.81 1.50
C GLN A 65 -9.85 11.99 0.74
N TYR A 66 -8.72 12.57 1.19
CA TYR A 66 -8.06 13.73 0.57
C TYR A 66 -6.57 13.52 0.29
N LEU A 67 -6.00 12.36 0.62
CA LEU A 67 -4.59 12.02 0.31
C LEU A 67 -4.50 11.02 -0.85
N ILE A 68 -5.53 10.97 -1.70
CA ILE A 68 -5.70 9.89 -2.67
C ILE A 68 -4.65 9.98 -3.76
N ALA A 69 -3.84 8.93 -3.90
CA ALA A 69 -2.92 8.76 -5.02
C ALA A 69 -3.70 8.65 -6.32
N SER A 70 -3.22 9.24 -7.41
CA SER A 70 -3.86 9.13 -8.73
C SER A 70 -3.78 7.70 -9.29
N ARG A 71 -2.65 7.03 -9.03
CA ARG A 71 -2.35 5.68 -9.50
C ARG A 71 -1.51 4.92 -8.48
N ILE A 72 -1.77 3.62 -8.35
CA ILE A 72 -0.91 2.70 -7.61
C ILE A 72 -0.60 1.50 -8.49
N GLU A 73 0.68 1.20 -8.65
CA GLU A 73 1.15 0.00 -9.35
C GLU A 73 1.58 -1.07 -8.35
N PHE A 74 1.42 -2.33 -8.75
CA PHE A 74 1.71 -3.48 -7.93
C PHE A 74 2.74 -4.36 -8.64
N LEU A 75 3.78 -4.74 -7.92
CA LEU A 75 4.77 -5.68 -8.37
C LEU A 75 4.95 -6.77 -7.32
N ILE A 76 4.94 -8.04 -7.74
CA ILE A 76 5.30 -9.17 -6.88
C ILE A 76 6.79 -9.46 -7.06
N GLY A 77 7.53 -9.62 -5.96
CA GLY A 77 8.94 -9.93 -5.96
C GLY A 77 9.22 -11.30 -5.39
N ASP A 78 10.22 -11.98 -5.94
CA ASP A 78 10.76 -13.22 -5.41
C ASP A 78 12.29 -13.14 -5.29
N SER A 79 12.84 -13.81 -4.28
CA SER A 79 14.29 -13.91 -4.13
C SER A 79 14.81 -15.14 -4.87
N PRO A 80 15.93 -15.04 -5.62
CA PRO A 80 16.58 -16.20 -6.21
C PRO A 80 16.95 -17.24 -5.13
N PRO A 81 16.88 -18.55 -5.42
CA PRO A 81 17.16 -19.61 -4.44
C PRO A 81 18.54 -19.55 -3.78
N ASP A 82 19.53 -19.03 -4.51
CA ASP A 82 20.94 -19.03 -4.10
C ASP A 82 21.40 -17.69 -3.49
N GLU A 83 20.47 -16.74 -3.29
CA GLU A 83 20.77 -15.41 -2.76
C GLU A 83 20.12 -15.17 -1.40
N ASN A 84 20.74 -14.31 -0.60
CA ASN A 84 20.12 -13.85 0.64
C ASN A 84 18.81 -13.12 0.33
N VAL A 85 17.78 -13.42 1.12
CA VAL A 85 16.45 -12.82 0.97
C VAL A 85 16.50 -11.33 1.32
N ASN A 86 16.66 -10.49 0.29
CA ASN A 86 16.62 -9.03 0.37
C ASN A 86 15.66 -8.47 -0.70
N TYR A 87 14.88 -7.45 -0.32
CA TYR A 87 13.94 -6.77 -1.22
C TYR A 87 14.64 -6.04 -2.37
N GLU A 88 15.90 -5.67 -2.22
CA GLU A 88 16.71 -4.97 -3.24
C GLU A 88 17.10 -5.89 -4.39
N ASN A 89 17.39 -7.17 -4.07
CA ASN A 89 17.79 -8.18 -5.06
C ASN A 89 16.59 -8.98 -5.61
N ALA A 90 15.40 -8.76 -5.06
CA ALA A 90 14.20 -9.47 -5.48
C ALA A 90 13.87 -9.17 -6.96
N ARG A 91 13.50 -10.21 -7.70
CA ARG A 91 13.09 -10.09 -9.09
C ARG A 91 11.61 -9.75 -9.12
N TYR A 92 11.30 -8.50 -9.47
CA TYR A 92 9.93 -7.99 -9.48
C TYR A 92 9.23 -8.20 -10.83
N THR A 93 8.02 -8.76 -10.77
CA THR A 93 7.09 -8.87 -11.90
C THR A 93 5.90 -7.94 -11.68
N ARG A 94 5.59 -7.10 -12.66
CA ARG A 94 4.47 -6.15 -12.60
C ARG A 94 3.14 -6.88 -12.72
N LEU A 95 2.26 -6.72 -11.74
CA LEU A 95 0.90 -7.27 -11.73
C LEU A 95 -0.11 -6.34 -12.43
N GLY A 96 0.22 -5.06 -12.54
CA GLY A 96 -0.62 -4.03 -13.13
C GLY A 96 -0.73 -2.81 -12.23
N TYR A 97 -1.75 -1.99 -12.48
CA TYR A 97 -2.02 -0.77 -11.72
C TYR A 97 -3.52 -0.54 -11.55
N ILE A 98 -3.86 0.29 -10.56
CA ILE A 98 -5.19 0.88 -10.44
C ILE A 98 -5.10 2.39 -10.53
N GLU A 99 -6.18 2.99 -11.00
CA GLU A 99 -6.45 4.41 -10.84
C GLU A 99 -7.52 4.59 -9.76
N LEU A 100 -7.25 5.55 -8.87
CA LEU A 100 -8.19 5.93 -7.81
C LEU A 100 -8.95 7.18 -8.23
N SER A 101 -10.03 7.49 -7.51
CA SER A 101 -10.88 8.65 -7.78
C SER A 101 -10.37 9.89 -7.03
N SER A 102 -10.44 11.06 -7.66
CA SER A 102 -10.14 12.33 -6.97
C SER A 102 -11.04 12.59 -5.77
N ASN A 103 -12.21 11.92 -5.73
CA ASN A 103 -13.19 12.03 -4.66
C ASN A 103 -13.83 13.43 -4.54
N ASP A 104 -13.69 14.26 -5.58
CA ASP A 104 -14.31 15.59 -5.70
C ASP A 104 -15.84 15.50 -5.59
N ARG A 105 -16.43 14.44 -6.18
CA ARG A 105 -17.89 14.20 -6.17
C ARG A 105 -18.45 14.06 -4.75
N THR A 106 -17.67 13.54 -3.81
CA THR A 106 -18.08 13.41 -2.40
C THR A 106 -17.63 14.60 -1.55
N LYS A 107 -17.02 15.62 -2.17
CA LYS A 107 -16.36 16.75 -1.49
C LYS A 107 -15.28 16.28 -0.51
N PHE A 108 -14.53 15.24 -0.88
CA PHE A 108 -13.47 14.64 -0.06
C PHE A 108 -13.95 14.16 1.31
N LYS A 109 -15.17 13.61 1.39
CA LYS A 109 -15.74 13.13 2.66
C LYS A 109 -15.68 11.61 2.80
N SER A 110 -15.55 10.89 1.68
CA SER A 110 -15.59 9.43 1.67
C SER A 110 -14.19 8.84 1.51
N ARG A 111 -13.83 7.84 2.30
CA ARG A 111 -12.61 7.06 2.03
C ARG A 111 -12.81 6.20 0.78
N GLU A 112 -11.74 5.95 0.04
CA GLU A 112 -11.79 5.10 -1.15
C GLU A 112 -11.26 3.70 -0.84
N LEU A 113 -12.10 2.69 -0.99
CA LEU A 113 -11.73 1.28 -0.87
C LEU A 113 -11.65 0.68 -2.27
N LYS A 114 -10.49 0.11 -2.61
CA LYS A 114 -10.27 -0.64 -3.86
C LYS A 114 -9.88 -2.07 -3.53
N SER A 115 -10.54 -3.03 -4.16
CA SER A 115 -10.22 -4.45 -4.04
C SER A 115 -9.84 -4.99 -5.42
N ILE A 116 -8.65 -5.57 -5.52
CA ILE A 116 -8.06 -6.07 -6.76
C ILE A 116 -7.87 -7.57 -6.59
N ARG A 117 -8.36 -8.35 -7.56
CA ARG A 117 -8.03 -9.76 -7.66
C ARG A 117 -6.74 -9.90 -8.44
N VAL A 118 -5.84 -10.70 -7.92
CA VAL A 118 -4.56 -11.03 -8.54
C VAL A 118 -4.37 -12.53 -8.42
N ASP A 119 -3.48 -13.10 -9.21
CA ASP A 119 -3.04 -14.48 -9.04
C ASP A 119 -1.55 -14.54 -9.33
N ALA A 120 -0.75 -14.39 -8.27
CA ALA A 120 0.68 -14.25 -8.40
C ALA A 120 1.40 -14.82 -7.18
N ASN A 121 2.54 -15.46 -7.40
CA ASN A 121 3.34 -16.05 -6.34
C ASN A 121 4.55 -15.18 -6.03
N GLY A 122 4.94 -15.08 -4.76
CA GLY A 122 6.15 -14.38 -4.37
C GLY A 122 6.28 -14.16 -2.87
N LEU A 123 7.38 -13.49 -2.51
CA LEU A 123 7.76 -13.19 -1.13
C LEU A 123 7.68 -11.69 -0.82
N PHE A 124 7.65 -10.84 -1.84
CA PHE A 124 7.54 -9.39 -1.69
C PHE A 124 6.37 -8.83 -2.49
N LEU A 125 5.75 -7.77 -1.97
CA LEU A 125 4.85 -6.90 -2.71
C LEU A 125 5.40 -5.49 -2.68
N LYS A 126 5.77 -4.96 -3.85
CA LYS A 126 6.18 -3.57 -4.03
C LYS A 126 5.01 -2.76 -4.58
N LEU A 127 4.72 -1.64 -3.93
CA LEU A 127 3.75 -0.64 -4.35
C LEU A 127 4.49 0.56 -4.91
N ILE A 128 4.13 1.01 -6.10
CA ILE A 128 4.58 2.28 -6.68
C ILE A 128 3.41 3.25 -6.64
N ILE A 129 3.51 4.26 -5.80
CA ILE A 129 2.43 5.18 -5.44
C ILE A 129 2.70 6.53 -6.12
N HIS A 130 1.87 6.87 -7.10
CA HIS A 130 2.01 8.09 -7.90
C HIS A 130 1.39 9.30 -7.19
N LYS A 131 1.61 10.49 -7.77
CA LYS A 131 1.13 11.78 -7.28
C LYS A 131 -0.31 11.76 -6.78
N ASN A 132 -0.60 12.50 -5.71
CA ASN A 132 -1.97 12.66 -5.23
C ASN A 132 -2.85 13.50 -6.17
N TYR A 133 -4.16 13.39 -6.02
CA TYR A 133 -5.08 14.41 -6.53
C TYR A 133 -4.98 15.68 -5.70
N THR A 134 -4.72 16.81 -6.37
CA THR A 134 -4.59 18.12 -5.74
C THR A 134 -5.93 18.56 -5.15
N ASN A 135 -5.94 18.96 -3.89
CA ASN A 135 -7.13 19.50 -3.23
C ASN A 135 -6.74 20.38 -2.03
N ARG A 136 -7.68 21.22 -1.59
CA ARG A 136 -7.46 22.19 -0.52
C ARG A 136 -7.14 21.59 0.87
N TYR A 137 -7.41 20.29 1.07
CA TYR A 137 -7.15 19.59 2.33
C TYR A 137 -5.79 18.89 2.36
N ASN A 138 -5.09 18.83 1.22
CA ASN A 138 -3.76 18.24 1.09
C ASN A 138 -2.75 19.27 0.56
N ALA A 139 -2.52 20.32 1.35
CA ALA A 139 -1.61 21.41 0.98
C ALA A 139 -0.15 20.95 0.80
N HIS A 140 0.20 19.81 1.40
CA HIS A 140 1.56 19.26 1.35
C HIS A 140 1.76 18.22 0.24
N ASN A 141 0.76 18.00 -0.62
CA ASN A 141 0.81 17.01 -1.70
C ASN A 141 1.36 15.66 -1.21
N GLN A 142 0.78 15.12 -0.14
CA GLN A 142 1.13 13.81 0.41
C GLN A 142 0.24 12.72 -0.20
N VAL A 143 0.72 11.48 -0.23
CA VAL A 143 -0.09 10.30 -0.59
C VAL A 143 -0.44 9.46 0.63
N SER A 144 -1.62 8.88 0.54
CA SER A 144 -2.42 8.43 1.66
C SER A 144 -1.79 7.35 2.52
N LYS A 145 -2.04 7.55 3.83
CA LYS A 145 -2.61 6.64 4.85
C LYS A 145 -3.15 5.30 4.31
N ILE A 146 -2.26 4.37 3.95
CA ILE A 146 -2.63 2.96 3.82
C ILE A 146 -2.85 2.45 5.26
N ILE A 147 -3.98 1.79 5.54
CA ILE A 147 -4.32 1.33 6.92
C ILE A 147 -4.66 -0.15 6.88
N SER A 148 -3.99 -0.98 7.67
CA SER A 148 -4.43 -2.36 7.92
C SER A 148 -5.43 -2.39 9.08
N LYS A 149 -6.73 -2.57 8.80
CA LYS A 149 -7.78 -2.64 9.82
C LYS A 149 -8.29 -4.07 9.97
N GLN A 150 -8.62 -4.47 11.19
CA GLN A 150 -9.37 -5.69 11.47
C GLN A 150 -10.81 -5.31 11.87
N ARG A 151 -11.75 -5.87 11.09
CA ARG A 151 -13.22 -5.88 11.24
C ARG A 151 -14.00 -4.59 10.92
N LYS A 152 -15.03 -4.85 10.09
CA LYS A 152 -16.15 -4.04 9.62
C LYS A 152 -15.77 -2.62 9.18
N LEU A 153 -15.55 -2.53 7.87
CA LEU A 153 -15.32 -1.34 7.06
C LEU A 153 -13.89 -0.78 7.16
N CYS A 154 -13.14 -1.17 6.13
CA CYS A 154 -11.96 -0.53 5.51
C CYS A 154 -10.60 -1.17 5.84
N ASN A 155 -10.05 -2.03 4.95
CA ASN A 155 -8.80 -2.78 5.21
C ASN A 155 -7.78 -2.67 4.07
N PHE A 156 -6.50 -2.44 4.40
CA PHE A 156 -5.37 -2.99 3.65
C PHE A 156 -5.22 -4.46 4.02
N GLU A 157 -5.68 -5.32 3.12
CA GLU A 157 -5.72 -6.76 3.30
C GLU A 157 -5.12 -7.44 2.08
N ILE A 158 -4.12 -8.26 2.35
CA ILE A 158 -3.50 -9.16 1.39
C ILE A 158 -4.09 -10.53 1.73
N LEU A 159 -4.86 -11.11 0.81
CA LEU A 159 -5.49 -12.41 1.01
C LEU A 159 -4.85 -13.45 0.09
N GLY A 160 -4.52 -14.60 0.68
CA GLY A 160 -4.07 -15.82 0.02
C GLY A 160 -5.15 -16.88 -0.02
#